data_AF-A0A074VIL3-F1
#
_entry.id   AF-A0A074VIL3-F1
#
_cell.length_a   1.000
_cell.length_b   1.000
_cell.length_c   1.000
_cell.angle_alpha   90.00
_cell.angle_beta   90.00
_cell.angle_gamma   90.00
#
_symmetry.space_group_name_H-M   'P 1'
#
loop_
_entity.id
_entity.type
_entity.pdbx_description
1 polymer ?
#
loop_
_entity_poly.entity_id
_entity_poly.type
_entity_poly.pdbx_seq_one_letter_code
_entity_poly.pdbx_strand_id
1 'polypeptide(L)'
;ALSTTGKLNTVSSNVSALQSDALQWKNNADGSGAYDASHGTNQAQKITNVAAGQLADDSTDAVNASQLYQVSTSSASGITSLST
;
A
#
# COMPACT_ATOMS: atom_id res chain seq x y z
N ALA A 1 -39.36 -2.01 -10.22
CA ALA A 1 -38.06 -2.33 -10.83
C ALA A 1 -37.34 -1.02 -11.16
N LEU A 2 -36.05 -0.90 -10.84
CA LEU A 2 -35.28 0.28 -11.21
C LEU A 2 -35.20 0.36 -12.74
N SER A 3 -35.52 1.53 -13.32
CA SER A 3 -35.42 1.76 -14.77
C SER A 3 -33.99 1.52 -15.24
N THR A 4 -33.78 1.29 -16.54
CA THR A 4 -32.42 1.18 -17.11
C THR A 4 -31.55 2.37 -16.70
N THR A 5 -32.12 3.58 -16.73
CA THR A 5 -31.47 4.80 -16.23
C THR A 5 -31.07 4.69 -14.76
N GLY A 6 -31.95 4.21 -13.89
CA GLY A 6 -31.59 4.07 -12.48
C GLY A 6 -30.48 3.04 -12.24
N LYS A 7 -30.48 1.92 -12.97
CA LYS A 7 -29.38 0.93 -12.90
C LYS A 7 -28.05 1.50 -13.37
N LEU A 8 -28.06 2.29 -14.45
CA LEU A 8 -26.87 2.98 -14.96
C LEU A 8 -26.32 3.98 -13.94
N ASN A 9 -27.20 4.71 -13.23
CA ASN A 9 -26.78 5.61 -12.17
C ASN A 9 -26.10 4.85 -11.02
N THR A 10 -26.64 3.70 -10.60
CA THR A 10 -25.99 2.87 -9.57
C THR A 10 -24.62 2.40 -10.00
N VAL A 11 -24.47 1.93 -11.25
CA VAL A 11 -23.16 1.52 -11.77
C VAL A 11 -22.20 2.71 -11.79
N SER A 12 -22.64 3.88 -12.24
CA SER A 12 -21.83 5.10 -12.26
C SER A 12 -21.31 5.45 -10.86
N SER A 13 -22.19 5.44 -9.85
CA SER A 13 -21.79 5.72 -8.46
C SER A 13 -20.78 4.70 -7.94
N ASN A 14 -20.97 3.42 -8.22
CA ASN A 14 -20.04 2.37 -7.81
C ASN A 14 -18.67 2.54 -8.47
N VAL A 15 -18.63 2.90 -9.77
CA VAL A 15 -17.37 3.19 -10.47
C VAL A 15 -16.67 4.38 -9.86
N SER A 16 -17.39 5.46 -9.54
CA SER A 16 -16.79 6.63 -8.88
C SER A 16 -16.26 6.29 -7.49
N ALA A 17 -16.94 5.42 -6.73
CA ALA A 17 -16.45 4.95 -5.44
C ALA A 17 -15.15 4.14 -5.60
N LEU A 18 -15.08 3.22 -6.56
CA LEU A 18 -13.86 2.48 -6.87
C LEU A 18 -12.71 3.40 -7.31
N GLN A 19 -13.00 4.44 -8.11
CA GLN A 19 -12.02 5.46 -8.50
C GLN A 19 -11.55 6.33 -7.33
N SER A 20 -12.33 6.44 -6.26
CA SER A 20 -11.93 7.17 -5.05
C SER A 20 -11.11 6.31 -4.10
N ASP A 21 -11.49 5.04 -3.94
CA ASP A 21 -11.01 4.21 -2.83
C ASP A 21 -9.91 3.21 -3.22
N ALA A 22 -9.73 2.92 -4.51
CA ALA A 22 -8.68 2.00 -4.96
C ALA A 22 -7.29 2.66 -4.96
N LEU A 23 -6.25 1.86 -4.68
CA LEU A 23 -4.86 2.23 -4.97
C LEU A 23 -4.67 2.31 -6.49
N GLN A 24 -4.49 3.53 -6.99
CA GLN A 24 -4.39 3.78 -8.42
C GLN A 24 -2.95 4.00 -8.86
N TRP A 25 -2.67 3.59 -10.10
CA TRP A 25 -1.41 3.91 -10.75
C TRP A 25 -1.34 5.40 -11.06
N LYS A 26 -0.25 6.04 -10.65
CA LYS A 26 0.06 7.44 -10.93
C LYS A 26 1.25 7.51 -11.86
N ASN A 27 0.99 8.00 -13.06
CA ASN A 27 2.04 8.27 -14.04
C ASN A 27 2.76 9.57 -13.70
N ASN A 28 4.07 9.55 -13.83
CA ASN A 28 4.94 10.71 -13.84
C ASN A 28 5.09 11.23 -15.29
N ALA A 29 5.55 12.48 -15.42
CA ALA A 29 5.70 13.12 -16.73
C ALA A 29 6.75 12.44 -17.64
N ASP A 30 7.68 11.68 -17.06
CA ASP A 30 8.73 10.93 -17.76
C ASP A 30 8.29 9.54 -18.22
N GLY A 31 7.01 9.18 -18.02
CA GLY A 31 6.46 7.87 -18.39
C GLY A 31 6.70 6.77 -17.35
N SER A 32 7.38 7.07 -16.23
CA SER A 32 7.41 6.18 -15.07
C SER A 32 6.11 6.28 -14.27
N GLY A 33 5.95 5.45 -13.25
CA GLY A 33 4.84 5.59 -12.32
C GLY A 33 4.94 4.64 -11.14
N ALA A 34 4.01 4.78 -10.21
CA ALA A 34 3.86 3.91 -9.07
C ALA A 34 2.39 3.89 -8.63
N TYR A 35 2.02 2.90 -7.82
CA TYR A 35 0.75 2.97 -7.09
C TYR A 35 0.83 4.07 -6.02
N ASP A 36 -0.11 5.01 -6.03
CA ASP A 36 -0.19 6.10 -5.06
C ASP A 36 -1.11 5.70 -3.90
N ALA A 37 -0.57 5.73 -2.69
CA ALA A 37 -1.29 5.39 -1.46
C ALA A 37 -1.95 6.59 -0.77
N SER A 38 -2.11 7.72 -1.46
CA SER A 38 -2.94 8.83 -0.99
C SER A 38 -4.42 8.50 -1.13
N HIS A 39 -5.22 8.87 -0.13
CA HIS A 39 -6.67 8.66 -0.11
C HIS A 39 -7.36 9.88 0.53
N GLY A 40 -8.36 10.44 -0.17
CA GLY A 40 -9.12 11.63 0.25
C GLY A 40 -8.31 12.93 0.43
N THR A 41 -6.99 12.89 0.29
CA THR A 41 -6.03 13.96 0.54
C THR A 41 -4.83 13.79 -0.40
N ASN A 42 -3.92 14.77 -0.46
CA ASN A 42 -2.63 14.63 -1.16
C ASN A 42 -1.52 14.06 -0.25
N GLN A 43 -1.89 13.37 0.84
CA GLN A 43 -0.93 12.84 1.81
C GLN A 43 -0.88 11.32 1.74
N ALA A 44 0.33 10.76 1.93
CA ALA A 44 0.53 9.33 2.01
C ALA A 44 -0.26 8.73 3.18
N GLN A 45 -0.96 7.61 2.92
CA GLN A 45 -1.69 6.85 3.93
C GLN A 45 -1.01 5.51 4.23
N LYS A 46 -1.43 4.86 5.31
CA LYS A 46 -0.93 3.54 5.70
C LYS A 46 -1.54 2.45 4.83
N ILE A 47 -0.71 1.50 4.39
CA ILE A 47 -1.15 0.21 3.86
C ILE A 47 -1.00 -0.81 5.00
N THR A 48 -2.13 -1.32 5.50
CA THR A 48 -2.17 -2.29 6.61
C THR A 48 -2.59 -3.67 6.12
N ASN A 49 -2.57 -4.67 7.01
CA ASN A 49 -2.85 -6.07 6.71
C ASN A 49 -1.92 -6.66 5.63
N VAL A 50 -0.71 -6.12 5.55
CA VAL A 50 0.36 -6.66 4.72
C VAL A 50 0.95 -7.87 5.46
N ALA A 51 0.76 -9.06 4.88
CA ALA A 51 1.42 -10.27 5.36
C ALA A 51 2.95 -10.07 5.34
N ALA A 52 3.68 -10.80 6.19
CA ALA A 52 5.13 -10.71 6.16
C ALA A 52 5.66 -11.21 4.80
N GLY A 53 6.41 -10.37 4.11
CA GLY A 53 6.99 -10.71 2.82
C GLY A 53 8.11 -11.73 2.95
N GLN A 54 8.39 -12.49 1.89
CA GLN A 54 9.53 -13.40 1.88
C GLN A 54 10.85 -12.61 1.93
N LEU A 55 11.77 -13.01 2.82
CA LEU A 55 13.11 -12.45 2.90
C LEU A 55 14.08 -13.32 2.07
N ALA A 56 14.25 -12.96 0.81
CA ALA A 56 15.14 -13.61 -0.15
C ALA A 56 15.67 -12.58 -1.16
N ASP A 57 16.82 -12.86 -1.78
CA ASP A 57 17.56 -11.90 -2.63
C ASP A 57 16.75 -11.37 -3.83
N ASP A 58 15.82 -12.16 -4.36
CA ASP A 58 14.98 -11.85 -5.52
C ASP A 58 13.51 -11.58 -5.16
N SER A 59 13.20 -11.43 -3.87
CA SER A 59 11.83 -11.19 -3.41
C SER A 59 11.29 -9.84 -3.89
N THR A 60 10.06 -9.86 -4.38
CA THR A 60 9.28 -8.66 -4.74
C THR A 60 8.13 -8.39 -3.77
N ASP A 61 8.07 -9.12 -2.66
CA ASP A 61 7.03 -8.95 -1.66
C ASP A 61 7.22 -7.65 -0.89
N ALA A 62 6.10 -6.99 -0.58
CA ALA A 62 6.14 -5.88 0.38
C ALA A 62 6.52 -6.42 1.77
N VAL A 63 7.43 -5.72 2.45
CA VAL A 63 7.76 -5.99 3.86
C VAL A 63 6.85 -5.18 4.77
N ASN A 64 6.52 -5.72 5.94
CA ASN A 64 5.72 -5.01 6.94
C ASN A 64 6.56 -4.54 8.14
N ALA A 65 5.95 -3.76 9.02
CA ALA A 65 6.64 -3.15 10.15
C ALA A 65 7.18 -4.16 11.19
N SER A 66 6.60 -5.36 11.32
CA SER A 66 7.11 -6.36 12.27
C SER A 66 8.44 -6.95 11.82
N GLN A 67 8.64 -7.12 10.51
CA GLN A 67 9.91 -7.56 9.93
C GLN A 67 11.01 -6.50 10.15
N LEU A 68 10.70 -5.22 9.92
CA LEU A 68 11.65 -4.13 10.20
C LEU A 68 11.98 -4.05 11.70
N TYR A 69 10.99 -4.27 12.57
CA TYR A 69 11.20 -4.29 14.02
C TYR A 69 12.18 -5.41 14.44
N GLN A 70 12.04 -6.62 13.88
CA GLN A 70 12.97 -7.72 14.15
C GLN A 70 14.42 -7.36 13.81
N VAL A 71 14.66 -6.75 12.64
CA VAL A 71 15.99 -6.28 12.22
C VAL A 71 16.55 -5.24 13.20
N SER A 72 15.72 -4.27 13.60
CA SER A 72 16.09 -3.23 14.56
C SER A 72 16.50 -3.82 15.91
N THR A 73 15.70 -4.75 16.44
CA THR A 73 15.98 -5.45 17.71
C THR A 73 17.27 -6.26 17.63
N SER A 74 17.45 -7.08 16.59
CA SER A 74 18.67 -7.88 16.42
C SER A 74 19.93 -7.01 16.34
N SER A 75 19.84 -5.87 15.64
CA SER A 75 20.95 -4.91 15.51
C SER A 75 21.29 -4.27 16.87
N ALA A 76 20.27 -3.83 17.61
CA ALA A 76 20.46 -3.26 18.94
C ALA A 76 21.12 -4.28 19.90
N SER A 77 20.67 -5.53 19.89
CA SER A 77 21.28 -6.61 20.69
C SER A 77 22.76 -6.82 20.35
N GLY A 78 23.10 -6.88 19.06
CA GLY A 78 24.50 -7.03 18.63
C GLY A 78 25.39 -5.88 19.10
N ILE A 79 24.90 -4.64 19.06
CA ILE A 79 25.63 -3.48 19.58
C ILE A 79 25.81 -3.59 21.10
N THR A 80 24.76 -3.95 21.83
CA THR A 80 24.84 -4.15 23.29
C THR A 80 25.90 -5.19 23.64
N SER A 81 25.93 -6.33 22.93
CA SER A 81 26.92 -7.39 23.15
C SER A 81 28.37 -6.98 22.90
N LEU A 82 28.62 -5.95 22.08
CA LEU A 82 29.97 -5.41 21.86
C LEU A 82 30.36 -4.36 22.92
N SER A 83 29.37 -3.76 23.58
CA SER A 83 29.58 -2.70 24.57
C SER A 83 29.82 -3.22 26.00
N THR A 84 29.68 -4.52 26.21
CA THR A 84 29.81 -5.23 27.49
C THR A 84 30.83 -6.34 27.39
#